data_AF-A0AAV7F2U4-F1
#
_entry.id   AF-A0AAV7F2U4-F1
#
_cell.length_a   1.000
_cell.length_b   1.000
_cell.length_c   1.000
_cell.angle_alpha   90.00
_cell.angle_beta   90.00
_cell.angle_gamma   90.00
#
_symmetry.space_group_name_H-M   'P 1'
#
loop_
_entity.id
_entity.type
_entity.pdbx_description
1 polymer ?
#
loop_
_entity_poly.entity_id
_entity_poly.type
_entity_poly.pdbx_seq_one_letter_code
_entity_poly.pdbx_strand_id
1 'polypeptide(L)'
;MRKPTIVRGPLGVLSATEIVFLLFFITLLIWSIAYINTHIPIVQNMNPRQTRRHVNDTIWQKKLRTTGFYMATSGNLCTALLFYPVTRGSSILPLVGLTPDGTIKYHMWLGNLAMFFFTTHGATFILYWALTNDLVEMLKWDMHSVANVPGEIAALLGVAMWVTVHPRVRRKTFELFFYTHHLYIPFMFFYMLHTGFAFFCMILPGFYLFLVDRCLRFLQSRRKVRLLSARILPCQTVELNFSKSPSKLA
;
A
#
# COMPACT_ATOMS: atom_id res chain seq x y z
N MET A 1 -26.04 8.73 15.27
CA MET A 1 -25.12 9.62 14.52
C MET A 1 -24.15 10.26 15.50
N ARG A 2 -22.83 9.99 15.43
CA ARG A 2 -21.83 10.56 16.35
C ARG A 2 -21.47 11.98 15.90
N LYS A 3 -21.35 12.91 16.86
CA LYS A 3 -21.01 14.31 16.60
C LYS A 3 -19.58 14.41 16.03
N PRO A 4 -19.38 15.12 14.92
CA PRO A 4 -18.05 15.39 14.40
C PRO A 4 -17.27 16.31 15.34
N THR A 5 -16.01 15.98 15.61
CA THR A 5 -15.17 16.68 16.58
C THR A 5 -14.42 17.86 15.94
N ILE A 6 -14.10 17.75 14.65
CA ILE A 6 -13.55 18.84 13.83
C ILE A 6 -14.41 18.98 12.58
N VAL A 7 -15.08 20.12 12.45
CA VAL A 7 -15.89 20.47 11.27
C VAL A 7 -15.18 21.65 10.60
N ARG A 8 -14.61 21.38 9.42
CA ARG A 8 -13.92 22.31 8.48
C ARG A 8 -12.39 22.43 8.66
N GLY A 9 -11.68 21.49 8.03
CA GLY A 9 -10.29 21.64 7.60
C GLY A 9 -10.10 20.99 6.22
N PRO A 10 -8.95 21.15 5.54
CA PRO A 10 -8.68 20.60 4.20
C PRO A 10 -8.77 19.05 4.13
N LEU A 11 -8.83 18.38 5.28
CA LEU A 11 -8.91 16.92 5.45
C LEU A 11 -10.36 16.39 5.60
N GLY A 12 -11.37 17.26 5.60
CA GLY A 12 -12.78 16.86 5.77
C GLY A 12 -13.21 16.73 7.24
N VAL A 13 -14.34 16.06 7.47
CA VAL A 13 -14.89 15.81 8.81
C VAL A 13 -14.19 14.58 9.40
N LEU A 14 -13.33 14.80 10.39
CA LEU A 14 -12.61 13.74 11.11
C LEU A 14 -13.36 13.37 12.41
N SER A 15 -13.68 12.10 12.62
CA SER A 15 -14.17 11.60 13.91
C SER A 15 -13.01 11.32 14.87
N ALA A 16 -13.30 11.34 16.18
CA ALA A 16 -12.31 11.07 17.23
C ALA A 16 -11.54 9.74 17.01
N THR A 17 -12.20 8.72 16.47
CA THR A 17 -11.56 7.46 16.07
C THR A 17 -10.49 7.65 15.00
N GLU A 18 -10.73 8.48 13.99
CA GLU A 18 -9.77 8.76 12.91
C GLU A 18 -8.56 9.53 13.45
N ILE A 19 -8.77 10.42 14.41
CA ILE A 19 -7.68 11.14 15.10
C ILE A 19 -6.78 10.16 15.86
N VAL A 20 -7.37 9.21 16.61
CA VAL A 20 -6.61 8.17 17.32
C VAL A 20 -5.81 7.31 16.35
N PHE A 21 -6.40 6.89 15.22
CA PHE A 21 -5.68 6.14 14.19
C PHE A 21 -4.54 6.93 13.57
N LEU A 22 -4.75 8.22 13.29
CA LEU A 22 -3.71 9.09 12.76
C LEU A 22 -2.55 9.26 13.74
N LEU A 23 -2.85 9.49 15.03
CA LEU A 23 -1.83 9.59 16.07
C LEU A 23 -1.04 8.29 16.20
N PHE A 24 -1.73 7.14 16.25
CA PHE A 24 -1.08 5.83 16.30
C PHE A 24 -0.18 5.59 15.09
N PHE A 25 -0.63 5.95 13.89
CA PHE A 25 0.17 5.86 12.67
C PHE A 25 1.42 6.75 12.73
N ILE A 26 1.29 8.00 13.18
CA ILE A 26 2.43 8.92 13.36
C ILE A 26 3.42 8.37 14.40
N THR A 27 2.92 7.86 15.53
CA THR A 27 3.77 7.24 16.56
C THR A 27 4.51 6.02 16.01
N LEU A 28 3.82 5.13 15.28
CA LEU A 28 4.46 4.00 14.62
C LEU A 28 5.49 4.43 13.57
N LEU A 29 5.22 5.50 12.82
CA LEU A 29 6.16 6.03 11.85
C LEU A 29 7.43 6.55 12.54
N ILE A 30 7.28 7.37 13.59
CA ILE A 30 8.41 7.88 14.39
C ILE A 30 9.19 6.71 15.01
N TRP A 31 8.50 5.75 15.61
CA TRP A 31 9.13 4.57 16.20
C TRP A 31 9.87 3.73 15.16
N SER A 32 9.30 3.53 13.98
CA SER A 32 9.96 2.78 12.89
C SER A 32 11.24 3.46 12.40
N ILE A 33 11.22 4.79 12.28
CA ILE A 33 12.40 5.58 11.91
C ILE A 33 13.45 5.48 13.03
N ALA A 34 13.05 5.62 14.29
CA ALA A 34 13.96 5.52 15.43
C ALA A 34 14.60 4.12 15.55
N TYR A 35 13.80 3.05 15.43
CA TYR A 35 14.26 1.66 15.40
C TYR A 35 15.27 1.40 14.29
N ILE A 36 15.10 2.05 13.14
CA ILE A 36 15.98 1.90 12.00
C ILE A 36 17.24 2.74 12.13
N ASN A 37 17.19 3.91 12.76
CA ASN A 37 18.39 4.65 13.12
C ASN A 37 19.34 3.79 13.97
N THR A 38 18.79 2.95 14.86
CA THR A 38 19.58 2.03 15.70
C THR A 38 20.05 0.78 14.97
N HIS A 39 19.38 0.34 13.90
CA HIS A 39 19.66 -0.93 13.22
C HIS A 39 20.20 -0.82 11.78
N ILE A 40 20.17 0.36 11.16
CA ILE A 40 20.83 0.63 9.87
C ILE A 40 22.32 0.23 9.90
N PRO A 41 23.11 0.57 10.93
CA PRO A 41 24.51 0.16 10.98
C PRO A 41 24.65 -1.36 10.97
N ILE A 42 23.76 -2.08 11.65
CA ILE A 42 23.77 -3.54 11.67
C ILE A 42 23.45 -4.09 10.28
N VAL A 43 22.35 -3.65 9.65
CA VAL A 43 21.93 -4.10 8.31
C VAL A 43 22.98 -3.77 7.24
N GLN A 44 23.57 -2.58 7.29
CA GLN A 44 24.63 -2.18 6.35
C GLN A 44 25.95 -2.95 6.57
N ASN A 45 26.15 -3.52 7.76
CA ASN A 45 27.33 -4.30 8.12
C ASN A 45 27.11 -5.82 8.05
N MET A 46 25.90 -6.29 7.74
CA MET A 46 25.60 -7.73 7.61
C MET A 46 26.35 -8.39 6.44
N ASN A 47 26.73 -7.63 5.42
CA ASN A 47 27.45 -8.15 4.26
C ASN A 47 28.83 -7.48 4.14
N PRO A 48 29.92 -8.15 4.54
CA PRO A 48 31.29 -7.61 4.49
C PRO A 48 31.76 -7.20 3.09
N ARG A 49 31.14 -7.71 2.02
CA ARG A 49 31.41 -7.27 0.64
C ARG A 49 30.76 -5.92 0.34
N GLN A 50 29.52 -5.71 0.79
CA GLN A 50 28.85 -4.41 0.67
C GLN A 50 29.52 -3.37 1.56
N THR A 51 29.83 -3.71 2.82
CA THR A 51 30.50 -2.79 3.75
C THR A 51 31.83 -2.29 3.19
N ARG A 52 32.66 -3.18 2.61
CA ARG A 52 33.94 -2.80 1.98
C ARG A 52 33.78 -1.88 0.76
N ARG A 53 32.73 -2.07 -0.04
CA ARG A 53 32.46 -1.21 -1.20
C ARG A 53 32.11 0.23 -0.80
N HIS A 54 31.43 0.40 0.34
CA HIS A 54 30.95 1.71 0.80
C HIS A 54 31.92 2.43 1.76
N VAL A 55 33.13 1.89 2.00
CA VAL A 55 34.12 2.50 2.92
C VAL A 55 34.51 3.90 2.46
N ASN A 56 34.67 4.07 1.15
CA ASN A 56 35.12 5.32 0.53
C ASN A 56 33.98 6.30 0.21
N ASP A 57 32.74 6.01 0.63
CA ASP A 57 31.61 6.91 0.41
C ASP A 57 31.86 8.26 1.10
N THR A 58 31.66 9.33 0.34
CA THR A 58 31.59 10.71 0.86
C THR A 58 30.41 10.87 1.83
N ILE A 59 30.43 11.94 2.63
CA ILE A 59 29.36 12.24 3.59
C ILE A 59 27.99 12.33 2.90
N TRP A 60 27.94 12.97 1.72
CA TRP A 60 26.68 13.12 0.96
C TRP A 60 26.19 11.79 0.38
N GLN A 61 27.08 10.95 -0.15
CA GLN A 61 26.74 9.60 -0.62
C GLN A 61 26.18 8.72 0.51
N LYS A 62 26.80 8.76 1.70
CA LYS A 62 26.28 8.08 2.91
C LYS A 62 24.88 8.57 3.28
N LYS A 63 24.67 9.90 3.31
CA LYS A 63 23.36 10.49 3.60
C LYS A 63 22.31 10.06 2.58
N LEU A 64 22.64 10.10 1.29
CA LEU A 64 21.73 9.69 0.21
C LEU A 64 21.29 8.23 0.37
N ARG A 65 22.24 7.32 0.59
CA ARG A 65 21.97 5.90 0.85
C ARG A 65 21.09 5.70 2.08
N THR A 66 21.40 6.38 3.17
CA THR A 66 20.61 6.34 4.41
C THR A 66 19.18 6.84 4.20
N THR A 67 18.99 7.93 3.47
CA THR A 67 17.66 8.43 3.08
C THR A 67 16.89 7.38 2.29
N GLY A 68 17.55 6.68 1.35
CA GLY A 68 16.95 5.58 0.60
C GLY A 68 16.38 4.49 1.52
N PHE A 69 17.09 4.13 2.58
CA PHE A 69 16.60 3.15 3.58
C PHE A 69 15.42 3.65 4.42
N TYR A 70 15.40 4.94 4.78
CA TYR A 70 14.24 5.52 5.48
C TYR A 70 12.99 5.54 4.60
N MET A 71 13.15 5.85 3.31
CA MET A 71 12.03 5.82 2.35
C MET A 71 11.51 4.39 2.19
N ALA A 72 12.37 3.39 2.01
CA ALA A 72 11.96 1.99 1.93
C ALA A 72 11.12 1.56 3.14
N THR A 73 11.59 1.89 4.34
CA THR A 73 10.87 1.46 5.54
C THR A 73 9.55 2.19 5.71
N SER A 74 9.53 3.50 5.48
CA SER A 74 8.29 4.27 5.54
C SER A 74 7.25 3.68 4.56
N GLY A 75 7.69 3.26 3.36
CA GLY A 75 6.86 2.52 2.41
C GLY A 75 6.41 1.15 2.93
N ASN A 76 7.28 0.39 3.59
CA ASN A 76 6.94 -0.91 4.20
C ASN A 76 5.87 -0.78 5.27
N LEU A 77 5.97 0.24 6.15
CA LEU A 77 4.96 0.50 7.18
C LEU A 77 3.61 0.84 6.55
N CYS A 78 3.60 1.68 5.51
CA CYS A 78 2.37 2.02 4.78
C CYS A 78 1.75 0.76 4.14
N THR A 79 2.58 -0.09 3.55
CA THR A 79 2.15 -1.32 2.87
C THR A 79 1.64 -2.37 3.86
N ALA A 80 2.24 -2.47 5.04
CA ALA A 80 1.78 -3.37 6.11
C ALA A 80 0.33 -3.03 6.53
N LEU A 81 -0.02 -1.74 6.52
CA LEU A 81 -1.36 -1.27 6.85
C LEU A 81 -2.31 -1.19 5.65
N LEU A 82 -1.79 -1.25 4.40
CA LEU A 82 -2.51 -0.94 3.17
C LEU A 82 -3.74 -1.82 2.90
N PHE A 83 -3.69 -3.08 3.33
CA PHE A 83 -4.71 -4.09 3.03
C PHE A 83 -5.85 -4.13 4.06
N TYR A 84 -5.63 -3.66 5.29
CA TYR A 84 -6.67 -3.64 6.32
C TYR A 84 -7.92 -2.84 5.90
N PRO A 85 -7.83 -1.62 5.33
CA PRO A 85 -9.02 -0.84 5.02
C PRO A 85 -9.87 -1.41 3.88
N VAL A 86 -9.31 -2.29 3.04
CA VAL A 86 -10.03 -2.97 1.95
C VAL A 86 -10.56 -4.36 2.34
N THR A 87 -10.30 -4.80 3.57
CA THR A 87 -10.88 -6.04 4.13
C THR A 87 -12.27 -5.82 4.72
N ARG A 88 -13.27 -5.60 3.85
CA ARG A 88 -14.60 -5.09 4.25
C ARG A 88 -15.38 -6.01 5.20
N GLY A 89 -15.20 -7.33 5.13
CA GLY A 89 -15.89 -8.31 5.96
C GLY A 89 -15.02 -8.95 7.05
N SER A 90 -13.69 -8.86 6.93
CA SER A 90 -12.74 -9.57 7.80
C SER A 90 -11.80 -8.67 8.61
N SER A 91 -11.91 -7.33 8.50
CA SER A 91 -11.20 -6.43 9.40
C SER A 91 -11.92 -6.23 10.72
N ILE A 92 -11.15 -5.84 11.74
CA ILE A 92 -11.67 -5.30 13.01
C ILE A 92 -12.21 -3.88 12.88
N LEU A 93 -12.00 -3.20 11.74
CA LEU A 93 -12.32 -1.78 11.55
C LEU A 93 -13.82 -1.48 11.69
N PRO A 94 -14.76 -2.34 11.23
CA PRO A 94 -16.18 -2.18 11.52
C PRO A 94 -16.52 -2.26 13.00
N LEU A 95 -15.81 -3.06 13.80
CA LEU A 95 -16.06 -3.21 15.24
C LEU A 95 -15.73 -1.93 16.02
N VAL A 96 -14.78 -1.14 15.54
CA VAL A 96 -14.42 0.16 16.12
C VAL A 96 -15.21 1.33 15.49
N GLY A 97 -16.23 1.02 14.69
CA GLY A 97 -17.18 1.99 14.16
C GLY A 97 -16.75 2.67 12.84
N LEU A 98 -15.75 2.13 12.12
CA LEU A 98 -15.41 2.62 10.79
C LEU A 98 -16.26 1.92 9.73
N THR A 99 -16.97 2.70 8.92
CA THR A 99 -17.77 2.16 7.81
C THR A 99 -16.88 1.76 6.63
N PRO A 100 -17.26 0.74 5.83
CA PRO A 100 -16.50 0.36 4.63
C PRO A 100 -16.30 1.50 3.62
N ASP A 101 -17.22 2.46 3.57
CA ASP A 101 -17.13 3.66 2.72
C ASP A 101 -16.15 4.71 3.28
N GLY A 102 -15.95 4.71 4.60
CA GLY A 102 -14.90 5.51 5.24
C GLY A 102 -13.52 4.89 5.07
N THR A 103 -13.40 3.55 5.18
CA THR A 103 -12.10 2.87 5.18
C THR A 103 -11.37 2.93 3.84
N ILE A 104 -12.09 2.98 2.71
CA ILE A 104 -11.46 3.10 1.39
C ILE A 104 -10.58 4.35 1.26
N LYS A 105 -10.89 5.43 2.00
CA LYS A 105 -10.08 6.65 2.03
C LYS A 105 -8.68 6.38 2.59
N TYR A 106 -8.58 5.58 3.65
CA TYR A 106 -7.28 5.22 4.22
C TYR A 106 -6.48 4.33 3.29
N HIS A 107 -7.11 3.40 2.58
CA HIS A 107 -6.41 2.63 1.55
C HIS A 107 -5.82 3.54 0.46
N MET A 108 -6.58 4.55 0.01
CA MET A 108 -6.07 5.53 -0.94
C MET A 108 -4.91 6.34 -0.36
N TRP A 109 -5.00 6.80 0.90
CA TRP A 109 -3.92 7.56 1.54
C TRP A 109 -2.65 6.73 1.72
N LEU A 110 -2.78 5.54 2.31
CA LEU A 110 -1.68 4.60 2.51
C LEU A 110 -1.06 4.18 1.18
N GLY A 111 -1.88 3.94 0.15
CA GLY A 111 -1.39 3.57 -1.17
C GLY A 111 -0.59 4.68 -1.84
N ASN A 112 -1.08 5.93 -1.79
CA ASN A 112 -0.31 7.07 -2.31
C ASN A 112 0.99 7.30 -1.53
N LEU A 113 0.95 7.16 -0.21
CA LEU A 113 2.12 7.34 0.64
C LEU A 113 3.17 6.22 0.42
N ALA A 114 2.73 4.97 0.33
CA ALA A 114 3.58 3.84 -0.01
C ALA A 114 4.25 4.04 -1.37
N MET A 115 3.49 4.45 -2.39
CA MET A 115 4.02 4.67 -3.73
C MET A 115 4.99 5.86 -3.80
N PHE A 116 4.71 6.94 -3.07
CA PHE A 116 5.66 8.05 -2.93
C PHE A 116 6.98 7.57 -2.32
N PHE A 117 6.91 6.83 -1.20
CA PHE A 117 8.09 6.32 -0.51
C PHE A 117 8.88 5.29 -1.33
N PHE A 118 8.23 4.35 -2.00
CA PHE A 118 8.93 3.36 -2.83
C PHE A 118 9.53 3.98 -4.10
N THR A 119 8.85 4.95 -4.73
CA THR A 119 9.39 5.65 -5.90
C THR A 119 10.61 6.48 -5.52
N THR A 120 10.53 7.21 -4.41
CA THR A 120 11.67 8.00 -3.90
C THR A 120 12.81 7.12 -3.41
N HIS A 121 12.53 5.98 -2.79
CA HIS A 121 13.52 4.95 -2.45
C HIS A 121 14.29 4.50 -3.69
N GLY A 122 13.59 4.04 -4.73
CA GLY A 122 14.22 3.58 -5.98
C GLY A 122 15.04 4.68 -6.66
N ALA A 123 14.47 5.89 -6.80
CA ALA A 123 15.16 7.03 -7.40
C ALA A 123 16.44 7.42 -6.63
N THR A 124 16.40 7.36 -5.29
CA THR A 124 17.55 7.68 -4.43
C THR A 124 18.70 6.68 -4.64
N PHE A 125 18.40 5.38 -4.76
CA PHE A 125 19.41 4.36 -5.00
C PHE A 125 19.98 4.40 -6.43
N ILE A 126 19.13 4.63 -7.44
CA ILE A 126 19.58 4.81 -8.83
C ILE A 126 20.51 6.02 -8.92
N LEU A 127 20.15 7.15 -8.30
CA LEU A 127 21.01 8.34 -8.26
C LEU A 127 22.33 8.04 -7.55
N TYR A 128 22.29 7.34 -6.41
CA TYR A 128 23.49 6.95 -5.68
C TYR A 128 24.43 6.11 -6.56
N TRP A 129 23.92 5.06 -7.21
CA TRP A 129 24.73 4.19 -8.08
C TRP A 129 25.25 4.90 -9.32
N ALA A 130 24.49 5.84 -9.89
CA ALA A 130 24.96 6.69 -10.97
C ALA A 130 26.15 7.55 -10.53
N LEU A 131 26.09 8.13 -9.32
CA LEU A 131 27.16 8.99 -8.78
C LEU A 131 28.41 8.21 -8.34
N THR A 132 28.28 6.93 -7.98
CA THR A 132 29.43 6.07 -7.64
C THR A 132 29.96 5.26 -8.81
N ASN A 133 29.36 5.36 -10.00
CA ASN A 133 29.64 4.54 -11.18
C ASN A 133 29.39 3.03 -10.98
N ASP A 134 28.42 2.68 -10.12
CA ASP A 134 28.06 1.30 -9.79
C ASP A 134 26.67 0.90 -10.32
N LEU A 135 26.27 1.41 -11.49
CA LEU A 135 24.95 1.11 -12.09
C LEU A 135 24.70 -0.39 -12.31
N VAL A 136 25.75 -1.21 -12.37
CA VAL A 136 25.63 -2.68 -12.43
C VAL A 136 24.86 -3.26 -11.23
N GLU A 137 24.79 -2.54 -10.09
CA GLU A 137 23.99 -2.96 -8.94
C GLU A 137 22.49 -3.03 -9.26
N MET A 138 21.98 -2.26 -10.22
CA MET A 138 20.59 -2.37 -10.69
C MET A 138 20.25 -3.78 -11.19
N LEU A 139 21.24 -4.44 -11.80
CA LEU A 139 21.12 -5.80 -12.35
C LEU A 139 21.36 -6.90 -11.31
N LYS A 140 21.61 -6.54 -10.04
CA LYS A 140 21.94 -7.50 -9.00
C LYS A 140 20.72 -8.37 -8.64
N TRP A 141 20.90 -9.67 -8.76
CA TRP A 141 20.00 -10.69 -8.22
C TRP A 141 20.74 -11.51 -7.16
N ASP A 142 20.41 -11.28 -5.89
CA ASP A 142 21.06 -11.92 -4.75
C ASP A 142 20.08 -12.87 -4.06
N MET A 143 20.55 -14.05 -3.65
CA MET A 143 19.71 -15.09 -3.06
C MET A 143 19.59 -14.95 -1.54
N HIS A 144 20.51 -14.22 -0.90
CA HIS A 144 20.64 -14.15 0.56
C HIS A 144 20.54 -12.72 1.11
N SER A 145 20.46 -11.73 0.22
CA SER A 145 20.27 -10.33 0.55
C SER A 145 19.30 -9.67 -0.44
N VAL A 146 19.21 -8.35 -0.40
CA VAL A 146 18.27 -7.59 -1.24
C VAL A 146 18.59 -7.78 -2.73
N ALA A 147 17.60 -8.25 -3.50
CA ALA A 147 17.70 -8.44 -4.94
C ALA A 147 17.09 -7.25 -5.69
N ASN A 148 17.90 -6.48 -6.42
CA ASN A 148 17.48 -5.21 -7.01
C ASN A 148 16.56 -5.40 -8.22
N VAL A 149 16.83 -6.37 -9.09
CA VAL A 149 15.99 -6.64 -10.28
C VAL A 149 14.52 -6.92 -9.91
N PRO A 150 14.19 -7.81 -8.94
CA PRO A 150 12.83 -7.93 -8.43
C PRO A 150 12.25 -6.61 -7.89
N GLY A 151 13.07 -5.80 -7.22
CA GLY A 151 12.66 -4.50 -6.69
C GLY A 151 12.26 -3.52 -7.80
N GLU A 152 13.02 -3.48 -8.89
CA GLU A 152 12.73 -2.66 -10.07
C GLU A 152 11.45 -3.11 -10.77
N ILE A 153 11.25 -4.42 -10.94
CA ILE A 153 10.02 -4.98 -11.49
C ILE A 153 8.82 -4.61 -10.60
N ALA A 154 8.95 -4.77 -9.28
CA ALA A 154 7.91 -4.36 -8.34
C ALA A 154 7.63 -2.84 -8.42
N ALA A 155 8.66 -2.00 -8.52
CA ALA A 155 8.50 -0.56 -8.65
C ALA A 155 7.74 -0.18 -9.92
N LEU A 156 8.07 -0.79 -11.07
CA LEU A 156 7.37 -0.57 -12.34
C LEU A 156 5.88 -0.96 -12.26
N LEU A 157 5.59 -2.13 -11.71
CA LEU A 157 4.21 -2.58 -11.49
C LEU A 157 3.45 -1.64 -10.55
N GLY A 158 4.11 -1.19 -9.47
CA GLY A 158 3.58 -0.23 -8.52
C GLY A 158 3.24 1.10 -9.19
N VAL A 159 4.16 1.66 -9.99
CA VAL A 159 3.95 2.92 -10.72
C VAL A 159 2.80 2.78 -11.73
N ALA A 160 2.70 1.66 -12.45
CA ALA A 160 1.57 1.41 -13.34
C ALA A 160 0.22 1.41 -12.60
N MET A 161 0.14 0.74 -11.45
CA MET A 161 -1.05 0.80 -10.58
C MET A 161 -1.32 2.22 -10.07
N TRP A 162 -0.27 2.97 -9.73
CA TRP A 162 -0.39 4.30 -9.16
C TRP A 162 -0.83 5.36 -10.17
N VAL A 163 -0.35 5.30 -11.41
CA VAL A 163 -0.81 6.19 -12.48
C VAL A 163 -2.30 5.96 -12.76
N THR A 164 -2.73 4.70 -12.80
CA THR A 164 -4.11 4.35 -13.14
C THR A 164 -5.12 4.62 -12.02
N VAL A 165 -4.69 4.73 -10.75
CA VAL A 165 -5.59 5.14 -9.64
C VAL A 165 -5.91 6.64 -9.67
N HIS A 166 -5.14 7.46 -10.40
CA HIS A 166 -5.34 8.90 -10.44
C HIS A 166 -6.78 9.24 -10.88
N PRO A 167 -7.50 10.15 -10.18
CA PRO A 167 -8.93 10.36 -10.43
C PRO A 167 -9.29 10.70 -11.88
N ARG A 168 -8.40 11.40 -12.61
CA ARG A 168 -8.61 11.72 -14.03
C ARG A 168 -8.64 10.47 -14.90
N VAL A 169 -7.77 9.49 -14.64
CA VAL A 169 -7.69 8.23 -15.40
C VAL A 169 -8.85 7.32 -15.00
N ARG A 170 -9.02 7.06 -13.70
CA ARG A 170 -10.06 6.16 -13.18
C ARG A 170 -11.49 6.60 -13.55
N ARG A 171 -11.78 7.91 -13.58
CA ARG A 171 -13.11 8.42 -13.97
C ARG A 171 -13.36 8.34 -15.47
N LYS A 172 -12.32 8.39 -16.32
CA LYS A 172 -12.43 8.27 -17.78
C LYS A 172 -12.48 6.82 -18.24
N THR A 173 -11.62 5.97 -17.69
CA THR A 173 -11.46 4.56 -18.09
C THR A 173 -11.37 3.68 -16.85
N PHE A 174 -12.53 3.32 -16.29
CA PHE A 174 -12.60 2.51 -15.08
C PHE A 174 -12.01 1.11 -15.26
N GLU A 175 -12.19 0.49 -16.43
CA GLU A 175 -11.66 -0.84 -16.73
C GLU A 175 -10.12 -0.88 -16.69
N LEU A 176 -9.46 0.14 -17.27
CA LEU A 176 -8.01 0.25 -17.21
C LEU A 176 -7.51 0.30 -15.77
N PHE A 177 -8.14 1.14 -14.94
CA PHE A 177 -7.85 1.15 -13.51
C PHE A 177 -8.07 -0.23 -12.89
N PHE A 178 -9.24 -0.84 -13.11
CA PHE A 178 -9.62 -2.09 -12.48
C PHE A 178 -8.66 -3.23 -12.82
N TYR A 179 -8.35 -3.44 -14.09
CA TYR A 179 -7.45 -4.50 -14.53
C TYR A 179 -6.00 -4.22 -14.13
N THR A 180 -5.52 -2.98 -14.28
CA THR A 180 -4.15 -2.62 -13.87
C THR A 180 -3.97 -2.78 -12.36
N HIS A 181 -5.00 -2.49 -11.55
CA HIS A 181 -4.88 -2.64 -10.11
C HIS A 181 -4.67 -4.10 -9.68
N HIS A 182 -5.03 -5.11 -10.49
CA HIS A 182 -4.73 -6.51 -10.20
C HIS A 182 -3.22 -6.85 -10.26
N LEU A 183 -2.39 -5.95 -10.79
CA LEU A 183 -0.93 -6.04 -10.71
C LEU A 183 -0.41 -6.04 -9.25
N TYR A 184 -1.28 -5.84 -8.25
CA TYR A 184 -0.92 -6.04 -6.85
C TYR A 184 -0.39 -7.47 -6.60
N ILE A 185 -0.88 -8.48 -7.34
CA ILE A 185 -0.44 -9.87 -7.19
C ILE A 185 1.04 -10.02 -7.58
N PRO A 186 1.46 -9.73 -8.81
CA PRO A 186 2.87 -9.78 -9.17
C PRO A 186 3.71 -8.76 -8.38
N PHE A 187 3.16 -7.59 -8.03
CA PHE A 187 3.84 -6.63 -7.15
C PHE A 187 4.23 -7.26 -5.81
N MET A 188 3.30 -7.92 -5.12
CA MET A 188 3.58 -8.56 -3.83
C MET A 188 4.60 -9.71 -3.97
N PHE A 189 4.54 -10.46 -5.08
CA PHE A 189 5.49 -11.53 -5.36
C PHE A 189 6.92 -10.99 -5.58
N PHE A 190 7.10 -10.00 -6.45
CA PHE A 190 8.41 -9.41 -6.69
C PHE A 190 8.92 -8.61 -5.49
N TYR A 191 8.04 -8.00 -4.70
CA TYR A 191 8.39 -7.39 -3.41
C TYR A 191 8.98 -8.42 -2.42
N MET A 192 8.36 -9.61 -2.33
CA MET A 192 8.87 -10.70 -1.50
C MET A 192 10.25 -11.17 -1.98
N LEU A 193 10.46 -11.28 -3.30
CA LEU A 193 11.77 -11.62 -3.86
C LEU A 193 12.82 -10.52 -3.62
N HIS A 194 12.42 -9.25 -3.66
CA HIS A 194 13.32 -8.12 -3.44
C HIS A 194 13.84 -8.06 -2.00
N THR A 195 12.95 -8.18 -1.02
CA THR A 195 13.27 -7.97 0.41
C THR A 195 13.51 -9.25 1.21
N GLY A 196 13.08 -10.40 0.67
CA GLY A 196 13.12 -11.69 1.34
C GLY A 196 11.91 -11.94 2.25
N PHE A 197 11.77 -13.20 2.68
CA PHE A 197 10.60 -13.67 3.43
C PHE A 197 10.42 -12.97 4.79
N ALA A 198 11.52 -12.68 5.49
CA ALA A 198 11.46 -12.06 6.82
C ALA A 198 10.78 -10.68 6.80
N PHE A 199 11.08 -9.84 5.81
CA PHE A 199 10.43 -8.54 5.64
C PHE A 199 9.00 -8.68 5.15
N PHE A 200 8.74 -9.65 4.26
CA PHE A 200 7.39 -9.96 3.79
C PHE A 200 6.43 -10.35 4.93
N CYS A 201 6.92 -11.01 6.00
CA CYS A 201 6.13 -11.33 7.19
C CYS A 201 5.52 -10.09 7.88
N MET A 202 6.06 -8.89 7.70
CA MET A 202 5.46 -7.67 8.25
C MET A 202 4.18 -7.25 7.50
N ILE A 203 4.08 -7.56 6.21
CA ILE A 203 2.92 -7.22 5.35
C ILE A 203 1.93 -8.39 5.28
N LEU A 204 2.42 -9.60 5.47
CA LEU A 204 1.66 -10.84 5.36
C LEU A 204 0.33 -10.83 6.13
N PRO A 205 0.20 -10.32 7.37
CA PRO A 205 -1.06 -10.34 8.11
C PRO A 205 -2.18 -9.58 7.39
N GLY A 206 -1.90 -8.36 6.94
CA GLY A 206 -2.87 -7.54 6.21
C GLY A 206 -3.22 -8.16 4.85
N PHE A 207 -2.19 -8.61 4.13
CA PHE A 207 -2.38 -9.24 2.81
C PHE A 207 -3.18 -10.55 2.89
N TYR A 208 -2.89 -11.40 3.88
CA TYR A 208 -3.60 -12.65 4.13
C TYR A 208 -5.08 -12.41 4.44
N LEU A 209 -5.39 -11.49 5.35
CA LEU A 209 -6.78 -11.12 5.63
C LEU A 209 -7.51 -10.67 4.36
N PHE A 210 -6.83 -9.90 3.50
CA PHE A 210 -7.41 -9.44 2.23
C PHE A 210 -7.70 -10.60 1.27
N LEU A 211 -6.81 -11.58 1.17
CA LEU A 211 -7.04 -12.77 0.34
C LEU A 211 -8.24 -13.58 0.85
N VAL A 212 -8.31 -13.84 2.16
CA VAL A 212 -9.44 -14.58 2.77
C VAL A 212 -10.76 -13.85 2.52
N ASP A 213 -10.82 -12.56 2.81
CA ASP A 213 -11.99 -11.71 2.60
C ASP A 213 -12.42 -11.65 1.12
N ARG A 214 -11.44 -11.64 0.20
CA ARG A 214 -11.71 -11.73 -1.25
C ARG A 214 -12.27 -13.09 -1.65
N CYS A 215 -11.75 -14.20 -1.11
CA CYS A 215 -12.29 -15.54 -1.33
C CYS A 215 -13.72 -15.66 -0.81
N LEU A 216 -14.00 -15.19 0.41
CA LEU A 216 -15.35 -15.18 0.99
C LEU A 216 -16.33 -14.39 0.12
N ARG A 217 -15.95 -13.20 -0.35
CA ARG A 217 -16.77 -12.42 -1.28
C ARG A 217 -17.02 -13.13 -2.60
N PHE A 218 -16.02 -13.82 -3.15
CA PHE A 218 -16.20 -14.58 -4.38
C PHE A 218 -17.23 -15.71 -4.20
N LEU A 219 -17.20 -16.41 -3.06
CA LEU A 219 -18.18 -17.44 -2.72
C LEU A 219 -19.58 -16.85 -2.49
N GLN A 220 -19.68 -15.69 -1.84
CA GLN A 220 -20.97 -15.02 -1.55
C GLN A 220 -21.59 -14.34 -2.79
N SER A 221 -20.79 -13.83 -3.72
CA SER A 221 -21.22 -13.04 -4.89
C SER A 221 -21.79 -13.86 -6.05
N ARG A 222 -22.23 -15.10 -5.80
CA ARG A 222 -22.76 -16.00 -6.84
C ARG A 222 -24.24 -15.78 -7.13
N ARG A 223 -24.95 -15.00 -6.31
CA ARG A 223 -26.40 -14.74 -6.47
C ARG A 223 -26.64 -13.64 -7.49
N LYS A 224 -27.24 -14.01 -8.62
CA LYS A 224 -27.76 -13.05 -9.61
C LYS A 224 -29.23 -12.78 -9.29
N VAL A 225 -29.61 -11.51 -9.24
CA VAL A 225 -31.01 -11.07 -9.08
C VAL A 225 -31.42 -10.26 -10.30
N ARG A 226 -32.67 -10.42 -10.75
CA ARG A 226 -33.18 -9.71 -11.93
C ARG A 226 -33.49 -8.27 -11.57
N LEU A 227 -33.01 -7.33 -12.38
CA LEU A 227 -33.44 -5.92 -12.30
C LEU A 227 -34.87 -5.81 -12.85
N LEU A 228 -35.80 -5.27 -12.07
CA LEU A 228 -37.21 -5.08 -12.41
C LEU A 228 -37.49 -3.70 -13.00
N SER A 229 -36.88 -2.65 -12.43
CA SER A 229 -36.98 -1.29 -12.97
C SER A 229 -35.77 -0.44 -12.58
N ALA A 230 -35.48 0.57 -13.40
CA ALA A 230 -34.47 1.59 -13.16
C ALA A 230 -35.07 2.96 -13.48
N ARG A 231 -35.01 3.90 -12.55
CA ARG A 231 -35.53 5.28 -12.74
C ARG A 231 -34.52 6.31 -12.27
N ILE A 232 -34.47 7.45 -12.96
CA ILE A 232 -33.69 8.62 -12.53
C ILE A 232 -34.66 9.59 -11.84
N LEU A 233 -34.37 9.92 -10.58
CA LEU A 233 -35.13 10.88 -9.80
C LEU A 233 -34.78 12.32 -10.21
N PRO A 234 -35.67 13.30 -9.96
CA PRO A 234 -35.38 14.71 -10.22
C PRO A 234 -34.11 15.23 -9.51
N CYS A 235 -33.74 14.62 -8.38
CA CYS A 235 -32.51 14.91 -7.65
C CYS A 235 -31.26 14.19 -8.20
N GLN A 236 -31.28 13.72 -9.45
CA GLN A 236 -30.18 12.99 -10.11
C GLN A 236 -29.76 11.69 -9.41
N THR A 237 -30.65 11.12 -8.58
CA THR A 237 -30.42 9.83 -7.92
C THR A 237 -31.02 8.71 -8.74
N VAL A 238 -30.34 7.56 -8.83
CA VAL A 238 -30.83 6.38 -9.56
C VAL A 238 -31.51 5.43 -8.58
N GLU A 239 -32.78 5.12 -8.84
CA GLU A 239 -33.55 4.07 -8.16
C GLU A 239 -33.48 2.78 -8.97
N LEU A 240 -33.10 1.67 -8.33
CA LEU A 240 -33.02 0.35 -8.95
C LEU A 240 -33.84 -0.64 -8.13
N ASN A 241 -34.86 -1.26 -8.73
CA ASN A 241 -35.68 -2.29 -8.10
C ASN A 241 -35.27 -3.68 -8.57
N PHE A 242 -35.04 -4.62 -7.65
CA PHE A 242 -34.61 -5.98 -7.97
C PHE A 242 -35.63 -7.03 -7.51
N SER A 243 -35.69 -8.17 -8.20
CA SER A 243 -36.49 -9.32 -7.77
C SER A 243 -35.94 -9.92 -6.47
N LYS A 244 -36.81 -10.24 -5.52
CA LYS A 244 -36.40 -11.01 -4.32
C LYS A 244 -35.93 -12.41 -4.72
N SER A 245 -34.84 -12.88 -4.10
CA SER A 245 -34.38 -14.27 -4.25
C SER A 245 -35.43 -15.23 -3.68
N PRO A 246 -35.83 -16.31 -4.39
CA PRO A 246 -36.78 -17.30 -3.90
C PRO A 246 -36.36 -17.94 -2.55
N SER A 247 -35.06 -17.99 -2.28
CA SER A 247 -34.44 -18.67 -1.13
C SER A 247 -34.65 -17.99 0.25
N LYS A 248 -35.61 -17.08 0.40
CA LYS A 248 -35.92 -16.37 1.67
C LYS A 248 -37.43 -16.37 2.00
N LEU A 249 -38.20 -17.28 1.39
CA LEU A 249 -39.64 -17.45 1.62
C LEU A 249 -39.98 -18.75 2.40
N ALA A 250 -38.99 -19.37 3.04
CA ALA A 250 -39.18 -20.50 3.94
C ALA A 250 -38.66 -20.14 5.33
#